data_AF-A0A6F9WTT7-F1
#
_entry.id   AF-A0A6F9WTT7-F1
#
_cell.length_a   1.000
_cell.length_b   1.000
_cell.length_c   1.000
_cell.angle_alpha   90.00
_cell.angle_beta   90.00
_cell.angle_gamma   90.00
#
_symmetry.space_group_name_H-M   'P 1'
#
loop_
_entity.id
_entity.type
_entity.pdbx_description
1 polymer ?
#
loop_
_entity_poly.entity_id
_entity_poly.type
_entity_poly.pdbx_seq_one_letter_code
_entity_poly.pdbx_strand_id
1 'polypeptide(L)'
;MLTTPVWLSLGFPLPVAIASNQMNGAAWTLIAARNYLRGKTLDWTLIRFMIGFGLAGAYAGTLLVRGVDEQILKRVVGLVIISLVAAVGFSPSLGRGESEPRLSRRVTGMLAFPLGAYESFFGSGNGLFTSFLLSKTRGFPLLTALGYYYVVAFTWNCFAVVIFISAGFADARLMIPSTAGAVLGAYCGSRLGRSKGYGFVRVLFLTVGGILGVKLALGW
;
A
#
# COMPACT_ATOMS: atom_id res chain seq x y z
N MET A 1 -5.00 6.56 3.62
CA MET A 1 -5.82 6.36 2.41
C MET A 1 -6.81 7.51 2.15
N LEU A 2 -7.61 7.97 3.13
CA LEU A 2 -8.47 9.15 2.92
C LEU A 2 -7.74 10.51 3.02
N THR A 3 -6.47 10.53 3.42
CA THR A 3 -5.74 11.76 3.73
C THR A 3 -5.26 12.51 2.50
N THR A 4 -4.80 11.82 1.46
CA THR A 4 -4.22 12.47 0.27
C THR A 4 -5.24 13.34 -0.49
N PRO A 5 -6.47 12.88 -0.80
CA PRO A 5 -7.46 13.72 -1.48
C PRO A 5 -7.92 14.91 -0.63
N VAL A 6 -8.03 14.74 0.69
CA VAL A 6 -8.40 15.81 1.62
C VAL A 6 -7.34 16.91 1.61
N TRP A 7 -6.05 16.55 1.67
CA TRP A 7 -4.98 17.54 1.60
C TRP A 7 -4.92 18.29 0.29
N LEU A 8 -5.14 17.61 -0.84
CA LEU A 8 -5.21 18.26 -2.14
C LEU A 8 -6.40 19.23 -2.23
N SER A 9 -7.57 18.86 -1.68
CA SER A 9 -8.74 19.74 -1.65
C SER A 9 -8.55 20.99 -0.77
N LEU A 10 -7.64 20.93 0.20
CA LEU A 10 -7.26 22.06 1.05
C LEU A 10 -6.12 22.91 0.45
N GLY A 11 -5.70 22.62 -0.79
CA GLY A 11 -4.70 23.40 -1.53
C GLY A 11 -3.25 23.05 -1.20
N PHE A 12 -2.99 21.96 -0.45
CA PHE A 12 -1.61 21.55 -0.15
C PHE A 12 -0.92 20.94 -1.37
N PRO A 13 0.39 21.20 -1.56
CA PRO A 13 1.16 20.57 -2.62
C PRO A 13 1.13 19.05 -2.49
N LEU A 14 1.00 18.36 -3.64
CA LEU A 14 0.93 16.91 -3.71
C LEU A 14 2.10 16.17 -3.03
N PRO A 15 3.37 16.62 -3.14
CA PRO A 15 4.47 15.99 -2.40
C PRO A 15 4.28 16.01 -0.87
N VAL A 16 3.68 17.07 -0.31
CA VAL A 16 3.41 17.20 1.14
C VAL A 16 2.26 16.26 1.55
N ALA A 17 1.23 16.16 0.72
CA ALA A 17 0.11 15.24 0.92
C ALA A 17 0.57 13.77 0.88
N ILE A 18 1.45 13.43 -0.06
CA ILE A 18 2.06 12.10 -0.19
C ILE A 18 2.96 11.81 1.01
N ALA A 19 3.85 12.73 1.39
CA ALA A 19 4.73 12.59 2.56
C ALA A 19 3.93 12.25 3.84
N SER A 20 2.82 12.95 4.07
CA SER A 20 1.92 12.68 5.19
C SER A 20 1.26 11.30 5.08
N ASN A 21 0.81 10.89 3.88
CA ASN A 21 0.25 9.55 3.70
C ASN A 21 1.28 8.42 3.90
N GLN A 22 2.54 8.63 3.52
CA GLN A 22 3.63 7.66 3.76
C GLN A 22 3.91 7.52 5.26
N MET A 23 3.91 8.62 6.02
CA MET A 23 4.07 8.57 7.48
C MET A 23 2.92 7.83 8.16
N ASN A 24 1.69 8.12 7.73
CA ASN A 24 0.51 7.39 8.20
C ASN A 24 0.66 5.90 7.88
N GLY A 25 1.05 5.58 6.64
CA GLY A 25 1.40 4.25 6.15
C GLY A 25 2.32 3.49 7.10
N ALA A 26 3.48 4.05 7.41
CA ALA A 26 4.44 3.47 8.33
C ALA A 26 3.84 3.19 9.72
N ALA A 27 3.00 4.08 10.25
CA ALA A 27 2.45 3.92 11.59
C ALA A 27 1.46 2.75 11.71
N TRP A 28 0.57 2.56 10.71
CA TRP A 28 -0.47 1.53 10.81
C TRP A 28 -0.04 0.17 10.22
N THR A 29 0.85 0.14 9.22
CA THR A 29 1.24 -1.12 8.56
C THR A 29 1.95 -2.06 9.53
N LEU A 30 2.74 -1.55 10.49
CA LEU A 30 3.36 -2.40 11.50
C LEU A 30 2.31 -3.10 12.39
N ILE A 31 1.25 -2.39 12.77
CA ILE A 31 0.14 -2.93 13.56
C ILE A 31 -0.61 -3.99 12.74
N ALA A 32 -0.86 -3.71 11.45
CA ALA A 32 -1.52 -4.64 10.54
C ALA A 32 -0.66 -5.89 10.30
N ALA A 33 0.64 -5.75 10.05
CA ALA A 33 1.58 -6.86 9.92
C ALA A 33 1.50 -7.79 11.12
N ARG A 34 1.61 -7.23 12.34
CA ARG A 34 1.50 -8.00 13.58
C ARG A 34 0.18 -8.75 13.69
N ASN A 35 -0.93 -8.15 13.29
CA ASN A 35 -2.25 -8.78 13.38
C ASN A 35 -2.45 -9.92 12.37
N TYR A 36 -1.98 -9.76 11.13
CA TYR A 36 -2.18 -10.73 10.05
C TYR A 36 -1.17 -11.89 10.08
N LEU A 37 0.00 -11.67 10.70
CA LEU A 37 1.09 -12.65 10.79
C LEU A 37 1.22 -13.29 12.17
N ARG A 38 0.37 -12.94 13.14
CA ARG A 38 0.41 -13.54 14.49
C ARG A 38 0.26 -15.06 14.41
N GLY A 39 1.23 -15.79 14.94
CA GLY A 39 1.24 -17.26 14.96
C GLY A 39 1.68 -17.91 13.64
N LYS A 40 2.18 -17.14 12.66
CA LYS A 40 2.72 -17.67 11.41
C LYS A 40 4.25 -17.60 11.39
N THR A 41 4.88 -18.60 10.78
CA THR A 41 6.31 -18.58 10.48
C THR A 41 6.56 -17.68 9.27
N LEU A 42 7.56 -16.79 9.38
CA LEU A 42 7.89 -15.83 8.34
C LEU A 42 9.07 -16.29 7.51
N ASP A 43 8.93 -16.20 6.19
CA ASP A 43 10.01 -16.37 5.24
C ASP A 43 10.83 -15.07 5.17
N TRP A 44 11.76 -14.93 6.12
CA TRP A 44 12.64 -13.77 6.21
C TRP A 44 13.52 -13.58 4.99
N THR A 45 13.82 -14.64 4.24
CA THR A 45 14.61 -14.55 3.00
C THR A 45 13.80 -13.87 1.91
N LEU A 46 12.52 -14.24 1.75
CA LEU A 46 11.62 -13.54 0.84
C LEU A 46 11.44 -12.07 1.22
N ILE A 47 11.17 -11.80 2.52
CA ILE A 47 10.99 -10.43 3.03
C ILE A 47 12.21 -9.56 2.72
N ARG A 48 13.43 -10.06 2.97
CA ARG A 48 14.67 -9.33 2.68
C ARG A 48 14.82 -8.98 1.20
N PHE A 49 14.54 -9.92 0.29
CA PHE A 49 14.60 -9.62 -1.14
C PHE A 49 13.55 -8.59 -1.55
N MET A 50 12.31 -8.72 -1.07
CA MET A 50 11.25 -7.75 -1.37
C MET A 50 11.60 -6.35 -0.83
N ILE A 51 12.09 -6.25 0.40
CA ILE A 51 12.56 -4.99 0.98
C ILE A 51 13.66 -4.40 0.11
N GLY A 52 14.72 -5.14 -0.21
CA GLY A 52 15.87 -4.64 -0.95
C GLY A 52 15.51 -4.10 -2.34
N PHE A 53 14.83 -4.91 -3.17
CA PHE A 53 14.43 -4.46 -4.51
C PHE A 53 13.35 -3.38 -4.45
N GLY A 54 12.42 -3.47 -3.52
CA GLY A 54 11.39 -2.46 -3.37
C GLY A 54 11.88 -1.13 -2.82
N LEU A 55 12.96 -1.09 -2.02
CA LEU A 55 13.60 0.17 -1.61
C LEU A 55 14.22 0.90 -2.81
N ALA A 56 14.87 0.17 -3.71
CA ALA A 56 15.36 0.75 -4.97
C ALA A 56 14.20 1.31 -5.81
N GLY A 57 13.07 0.59 -5.85
CA GLY A 57 11.84 1.08 -6.46
C GLY A 57 11.29 2.33 -5.78
N ALA A 58 11.21 2.32 -4.45
CA ALA A 58 10.73 3.42 -3.61
C ALA A 58 11.54 4.70 -3.85
N TYR A 59 12.87 4.56 -3.93
CA TYR A 59 13.76 5.66 -4.30
C TYR A 59 13.38 6.24 -5.68
N ALA A 60 13.25 5.40 -6.71
CA ALA A 60 12.82 5.85 -8.04
C ALA A 60 11.42 6.52 -8.01
N GLY A 61 10.47 5.95 -7.26
CA GLY A 61 9.12 6.50 -7.10
C GLY A 61 9.11 7.88 -6.44
N THR A 62 9.87 8.06 -5.36
CA THR A 62 10.00 9.38 -4.70
C THR A 62 10.65 10.44 -5.59
N LEU A 63 11.62 10.08 -6.43
CA LEU A 63 12.19 10.98 -7.42
C LEU A 63 11.17 11.40 -8.48
N LEU A 64 10.37 10.44 -8.97
CA LEU A 64 9.32 10.71 -9.96
C LEU A 64 8.28 11.70 -9.42
N VAL A 65 7.84 11.56 -8.16
CA VAL A 65 6.88 12.51 -7.55
C VAL A 65 7.41 13.95 -7.53
N ARG A 66 8.74 14.13 -7.42
CA ARG A 66 9.37 15.45 -7.35
C ARG A 66 9.58 16.11 -8.72
N GLY A 67 9.62 15.32 -9.79
CA GLY A 67 9.98 15.79 -11.14
C GLY A 67 8.84 15.81 -12.16
N VAL A 68 7.66 15.30 -11.82
CA VAL A 68 6.54 15.12 -12.77
C VAL A 68 5.47 16.19 -12.56
N ASP A 69 4.95 16.72 -13.67
CA ASP A 69 3.82 17.65 -13.71
C ASP A 69 2.56 17.06 -13.07
N GLU A 70 1.85 17.88 -12.28
CA GLU A 70 0.69 17.45 -11.47
C GLU A 70 -0.45 16.87 -12.33
N GLN A 71 -0.61 17.33 -13.57
CA GLN A 71 -1.66 16.88 -14.48
C GLN A 71 -1.35 15.48 -15.06
N ILE A 72 -0.08 15.21 -15.35
CA ILE A 72 0.38 13.87 -15.79
C ILE A 72 0.22 12.88 -14.65
N LEU A 73 0.57 13.30 -13.44
CA LEU A 73 0.46 12.51 -12.22
C LEU A 73 -0.99 12.06 -11.98
N LYS A 74 -1.97 12.98 -12.04
CA LYS A 74 -3.40 12.67 -11.93
C LYS A 74 -3.91 11.66 -12.98
N ARG A 75 -3.42 11.73 -14.22
CA ARG A 75 -3.82 10.79 -15.30
C ARG A 75 -3.25 9.38 -15.13
N VAL A 76 -1.96 9.29 -14.77
CA VAL A 76 -1.31 8.00 -14.45
C VAL A 76 -2.04 7.35 -13.27
N VAL A 77 -2.47 8.16 -12.31
CA VAL A 77 -3.28 7.73 -11.16
C VAL A 77 -4.59 7.07 -11.53
N GLY A 78 -5.39 7.73 -12.36
CA GLY A 78 -6.65 7.13 -12.82
C GLY A 78 -6.43 5.82 -13.58
N LEU A 79 -5.44 5.76 -14.47
CA LEU A 79 -5.15 4.57 -15.28
C LEU A 79 -4.73 3.36 -14.45
N VAL A 80 -3.87 3.54 -13.46
CA VAL A 80 -3.43 2.41 -12.61
C VAL A 80 -4.59 1.87 -11.79
N ILE A 81 -5.43 2.74 -11.21
CA ILE A 81 -6.61 2.33 -10.43
C ILE A 81 -7.61 1.56 -11.31
N ILE A 82 -7.91 2.02 -12.52
CA ILE A 82 -8.83 1.34 -13.44
C ILE A 82 -8.29 -0.05 -13.82
N SER A 83 -6.99 -0.13 -14.14
CA SER A 83 -6.31 -1.39 -14.44
C SER A 83 -6.37 -2.36 -13.24
N LEU A 84 -6.32 -1.81 -12.02
CA LEU A 84 -6.43 -2.55 -10.76
C LEU A 84 -7.83 -3.15 -10.56
N VAL A 85 -8.87 -2.34 -10.77
CA VAL A 85 -10.27 -2.77 -10.67
C VAL A 85 -10.56 -3.86 -11.70
N ALA A 86 -10.07 -3.71 -12.94
CA ALA A 86 -10.20 -4.73 -13.97
C ALA A 86 -9.48 -6.03 -13.57
N ALA A 87 -8.20 -5.97 -13.17
CA ALA A 87 -7.43 -7.16 -12.80
C ALA A 87 -8.07 -7.95 -11.64
N VAL A 88 -8.62 -7.25 -10.64
CA VAL A 88 -9.33 -7.86 -9.50
C VAL A 88 -10.69 -8.41 -9.94
N GLY A 89 -11.44 -7.68 -10.77
CA GLY A 89 -12.75 -8.10 -11.28
C GLY A 89 -12.68 -9.37 -12.13
N PHE A 90 -11.61 -9.56 -12.90
CA PHE A 90 -11.42 -10.73 -13.77
C PHE A 90 -10.78 -11.95 -13.08
N SER A 91 -10.49 -11.90 -11.77
CA SER A 91 -9.89 -13.03 -11.05
C SER A 91 -10.77 -13.55 -9.89
N PRO A 92 -11.94 -14.15 -10.17
CA PRO A 92 -12.89 -14.61 -9.15
C PRO A 92 -12.44 -15.84 -8.32
N SER A 93 -11.36 -16.54 -8.71
CA SER A 93 -10.85 -17.75 -8.03
C SER A 93 -9.72 -17.49 -7.01
N LEU A 94 -9.41 -16.23 -6.71
CA LEU A 94 -8.26 -15.88 -5.86
C LEU A 94 -8.45 -16.27 -4.39
N GLY A 95 -7.46 -16.98 -3.84
CA GLY A 95 -7.22 -17.09 -2.40
C GLY A 95 -7.90 -18.26 -1.68
N ARG A 96 -8.46 -19.24 -2.40
CA ARG A 96 -8.99 -20.47 -1.78
C ARG A 96 -7.93 -21.57 -1.73
N GLY A 97 -6.98 -21.43 -0.82
CA GLY A 97 -6.01 -22.48 -0.48
C GLY A 97 -4.55 -22.09 -0.66
N GLU A 98 -3.68 -22.76 0.09
CA GLU A 98 -2.24 -22.74 -0.16
C GLU A 98 -1.95 -23.50 -1.46
N SER A 99 -1.05 -22.97 -2.28
CA SER A 99 -0.57 -23.63 -3.50
C SER A 99 0.94 -23.73 -3.46
N GLU A 100 1.50 -24.66 -4.23
CA GLU A 100 2.96 -24.77 -4.31
C GLU A 100 3.60 -23.51 -4.89
N PRO A 101 4.79 -23.12 -4.41
CA PRO A 101 5.46 -21.95 -4.92
C PRO A 101 5.94 -22.13 -6.36
N ARG A 102 5.59 -21.17 -7.23
CA ARG A 102 5.89 -21.23 -8.67
C ARG A 102 7.20 -20.54 -9.05
N LEU A 103 7.61 -19.53 -8.28
CA LEU A 103 8.85 -18.77 -8.51
C LEU A 103 9.77 -18.82 -7.29
N SER A 104 11.07 -18.64 -7.54
CA SER A 104 12.05 -18.50 -6.46
C SER A 104 11.83 -17.22 -5.64
N ARG A 105 12.32 -17.22 -4.40
CA ARG A 105 12.23 -16.06 -3.50
C ARG A 105 12.88 -14.81 -4.10
N ARG A 106 14.01 -14.99 -4.79
CA ARG A 106 14.77 -13.89 -5.40
C ARG A 106 14.00 -13.26 -6.57
N VAL A 107 13.45 -14.09 -7.48
CA VAL A 107 12.65 -13.60 -8.61
C VAL A 107 11.38 -12.92 -8.11
N THR A 108 10.72 -13.49 -7.10
CA THR A 108 9.57 -12.85 -6.45
C THR A 108 9.95 -11.49 -5.85
N GLY A 109 11.11 -11.41 -5.19
CA GLY A 109 11.63 -10.15 -4.65
C GLY A 109 11.94 -9.10 -5.70
N MET A 110 12.49 -9.48 -6.86
CA MET A 110 12.74 -8.54 -7.97
C MET A 110 11.46 -7.87 -8.46
N LEU A 111 10.33 -8.61 -8.48
CA LEU A 111 9.01 -8.08 -8.82
C LEU A 111 8.47 -7.08 -7.77
N ALA A 112 9.13 -6.94 -6.62
CA ALA A 112 8.81 -5.92 -5.63
C ALA A 112 9.36 -4.52 -5.99
N PHE A 113 10.30 -4.41 -6.94
CA PHE A 113 10.80 -3.12 -7.43
C PHE A 113 9.67 -2.20 -7.94
N PRO A 114 8.85 -2.60 -8.93
CA PRO A 114 7.74 -1.75 -9.39
C PRO A 114 6.70 -1.50 -8.30
N LEU A 115 6.54 -2.42 -7.35
CA LEU A 115 5.61 -2.26 -6.22
C LEU A 115 6.10 -1.24 -5.20
N GLY A 116 7.41 -1.17 -4.94
CA GLY A 116 8.00 -0.15 -4.07
C GLY A 116 7.96 1.24 -4.70
N ALA A 117 8.19 1.33 -6.02
CA ALA A 117 8.00 2.56 -6.78
C ALA A 117 6.54 3.03 -6.71
N TYR A 118 5.61 2.11 -6.95
CA TYR A 118 4.18 2.38 -6.83
C TYR A 118 3.79 2.79 -5.41
N GLU A 119 4.26 2.10 -4.36
CA GLU A 119 4.00 2.48 -2.96
C GLU A 119 4.42 3.92 -2.69
N SER A 120 5.63 4.31 -3.12
CA SER A 120 6.18 5.63 -2.78
C SER A 120 5.62 6.76 -3.62
N PHE A 121 5.07 6.42 -4.79
CA PHE A 121 4.45 7.37 -5.70
C PHE A 121 2.95 7.57 -5.39
N PHE A 122 2.23 6.49 -5.08
CA PHE A 122 0.78 6.50 -4.85
C PHE A 122 0.35 6.41 -3.39
N GLY A 123 1.08 5.62 -2.59
CA GLY A 123 0.74 5.31 -1.21
C GLY A 123 -0.61 4.63 -1.00
N SER A 124 -1.25 4.09 -2.05
CA SER A 124 -2.58 3.49 -1.98
C SER A 124 -2.80 2.34 -2.97
N GLY A 125 -3.48 1.27 -2.52
CA GLY A 125 -3.86 0.12 -3.36
C GLY A 125 -2.79 -0.98 -3.50
N ASN A 126 -1.54 -0.69 -3.14
CA ASN A 126 -0.41 -1.61 -3.34
C ASN A 126 -0.52 -2.91 -2.54
N GLY A 127 -1.28 -2.90 -1.44
CA GLY A 127 -1.54 -4.10 -0.67
C GLY A 127 -2.21 -5.20 -1.48
N LEU A 128 -3.09 -4.84 -2.42
CA LEU A 128 -3.71 -5.80 -3.33
C LEU A 128 -2.72 -6.34 -4.34
N PHE A 129 -1.93 -5.45 -4.96
CA PHE A 129 -0.94 -5.85 -5.96
C PHE A 129 0.09 -6.81 -5.37
N THR A 130 0.64 -6.44 -4.21
CA THR A 130 1.62 -7.26 -3.51
C THR A 130 1.00 -8.57 -3.07
N SER A 131 -0.25 -8.56 -2.58
CA SER A 131 -0.92 -9.78 -2.15
C SER A 131 -1.26 -10.71 -3.32
N PHE A 132 -1.68 -10.15 -4.45
CA PHE A 132 -1.91 -10.89 -5.68
C PHE A 132 -0.61 -11.49 -6.22
N LEU A 133 0.46 -10.71 -6.26
CA LEU A 133 1.79 -11.17 -6.66
C LEU A 133 2.23 -12.34 -5.79
N LEU A 134 2.15 -12.22 -4.47
CA LEU A 134 2.54 -13.27 -3.54
C LEU A 134 1.64 -14.50 -3.63
N SER A 135 0.35 -14.32 -3.88
CA SER A 135 -0.57 -15.45 -4.10
C SER A 135 -0.21 -16.21 -5.38
N LYS A 136 0.10 -15.50 -6.48
CA LYS A 136 0.48 -16.11 -7.76
C LYS A 136 1.87 -16.76 -7.75
N THR A 137 2.85 -16.15 -7.08
CA THR A 137 4.26 -16.57 -7.14
C THR A 137 4.63 -17.55 -6.03
N ARG A 138 4.10 -17.36 -4.82
CA ARG A 138 4.42 -18.15 -3.63
C ARG A 138 3.26 -19.02 -3.15
N GLY A 139 2.08 -18.90 -3.78
CA GLY A 139 0.91 -19.68 -3.39
C GLY A 139 0.29 -19.25 -2.07
N PHE A 140 0.59 -18.03 -1.60
CA PHE A 140 0.09 -17.56 -0.31
C PHE A 140 -1.43 -17.30 -0.35
N PRO A 141 -2.17 -17.69 0.71
CA PRO A 141 -3.54 -17.22 0.92
C PRO A 141 -3.54 -15.70 1.04
N LEU A 142 -4.61 -15.05 0.54
CA LEU A 142 -4.67 -13.60 0.43
C LEU A 142 -4.37 -12.88 1.76
N LEU A 143 -4.86 -13.40 2.88
CA LEU A 143 -4.61 -12.83 4.21
C LEU A 143 -3.14 -12.98 4.64
N THR A 144 -2.49 -14.10 4.33
CA THR A 144 -1.05 -14.27 4.58
C THR A 144 -0.26 -13.30 3.72
N ALA A 145 -0.60 -13.20 2.43
CA ALA A 145 0.04 -12.31 1.48
C ALA A 145 -0.07 -10.83 1.89
N LEU A 146 -1.23 -10.40 2.40
CA LEU A 146 -1.44 -9.07 2.98
C LEU A 146 -0.53 -8.83 4.19
N GLY A 147 -0.37 -9.83 5.06
CA GLY A 147 0.56 -9.75 6.19
C GLY A 147 2.00 -9.47 5.75
N TYR A 148 2.49 -10.18 4.73
CA TYR A 148 3.83 -9.95 4.15
C TYR A 148 3.94 -8.56 3.52
N TYR A 149 2.92 -8.11 2.79
CA TYR A 149 2.88 -6.75 2.27
C TYR A 149 3.06 -5.72 3.39
N TYR A 150 2.34 -5.83 4.50
CA TYR A 150 2.44 -4.84 5.57
C TYR A 150 3.83 -4.75 6.20
N VAL A 151 4.55 -5.87 6.34
CA VAL A 151 5.94 -5.86 6.82
C VAL A 151 6.84 -5.10 5.87
N VAL A 152 6.74 -5.39 4.58
CA VAL A 152 7.60 -4.80 3.55
C VAL A 152 7.25 -3.32 3.33
N ALA A 153 5.96 -2.99 3.31
CA ALA A 153 5.44 -1.64 3.16
C ALA A 153 5.84 -0.73 4.32
N PHE A 154 5.93 -1.25 5.55
CA PHE A 154 6.48 -0.49 6.68
C PHE A 154 7.86 0.08 6.34
N THR A 155 8.77 -0.77 5.87
CA THR A 155 10.13 -0.36 5.54
C THR A 155 10.17 0.62 4.37
N TRP A 156 9.40 0.38 3.31
CA TRP A 156 9.31 1.31 2.17
C TRP A 156 8.74 2.67 2.57
N ASN A 157 7.70 2.69 3.40
CA ASN A 157 7.07 3.92 3.88
C ASN A 157 8.02 4.71 4.79
N CYS A 158 8.72 4.07 5.72
CA CYS A 158 9.75 4.75 6.53
C CYS A 158 10.84 5.36 5.65
N PHE A 159 11.31 4.63 4.65
CA PHE A 159 12.33 5.12 3.72
C PHE A 159 11.84 6.32 2.90
N ALA A 160 10.64 6.23 2.33
CA ALA A 160 10.02 7.33 1.60
C ALA A 160 9.84 8.58 2.48
N VAL A 161 9.41 8.41 3.73
CA VAL A 161 9.28 9.52 4.70
C VAL A 161 10.61 10.21 4.93
N VAL A 162 11.70 9.46 5.13
CA VAL A 162 13.04 10.06 5.30
C VAL A 162 13.44 10.88 4.06
N ILE A 163 13.17 10.37 2.85
CA ILE A 163 13.44 11.10 1.61
C ILE A 163 12.60 12.37 1.53
N PHE A 164 11.29 12.30 1.76
CA PHE A 164 10.41 13.48 1.70
C PHE A 164 10.75 14.52 2.76
N ILE A 165 11.12 14.11 3.97
CA ILE A 165 11.61 15.02 5.02
C ILE A 165 12.91 15.69 4.59
N SER A 166 13.89 14.92 4.10
CA SER A 166 15.16 15.49 3.63
C SER A 166 15.02 16.43 2.42
N ALA A 167 13.96 16.25 1.63
CA ALA A 167 13.62 17.10 0.50
C ALA A 167 12.79 18.34 0.88
N GLY A 168 12.48 18.55 2.17
CA GLY A 168 11.77 19.74 2.65
C GLY A 168 10.24 19.67 2.52
N PHE A 169 9.66 18.51 2.21
CA PHE A 169 8.21 18.32 2.09
C PHE A 169 7.52 17.92 3.40
N ALA A 170 8.24 18.00 4.52
CA ALA A 170 7.69 17.68 5.84
C ALA A 170 6.94 18.87 6.44
N ASP A 171 5.65 18.69 6.66
CA ASP A 171 4.84 19.61 7.44
C ASP A 171 4.34 18.91 8.72
N ALA A 172 5.00 19.21 9.84
CA ALA A 172 4.65 18.62 11.14
C ALA A 172 3.20 18.92 11.56
N ARG A 173 2.62 20.04 11.12
CA ARG A 173 1.23 20.42 11.43
C ARG A 173 0.22 19.50 10.73
N LEU A 174 0.60 18.88 9.63
CA LEU A 174 -0.23 17.91 8.88
C LEU A 174 0.10 16.48 9.27
N MET A 175 1.37 16.17 9.37
CA MET A 175 1.88 14.81 9.58
C MET A 175 1.48 14.26 10.95
N ILE A 176 1.60 15.05 12.02
CA ILE A 176 1.33 14.58 13.39
C ILE A 176 -0.17 14.28 13.61
N PRO A 177 -1.12 15.21 13.32
CA PRO A 177 -2.54 14.94 13.56
C PRO A 177 -3.09 13.85 12.64
N SER A 178 -2.65 13.80 11.38
CA SER A 178 -3.11 12.76 10.45
C SER A 178 -2.57 11.38 10.81
N THR A 179 -1.35 11.28 11.34
CA THR A 179 -0.79 10.01 11.83
C THR A 179 -1.57 9.53 13.06
N ALA A 180 -1.87 10.42 14.01
CA ALA A 180 -2.66 10.08 15.18
C ALA A 180 -4.07 9.57 14.79
N GLY A 181 -4.76 10.28 13.89
CA GLY A 181 -6.06 9.85 13.37
C GLY A 181 -5.99 8.53 12.60
N ALA A 182 -4.95 8.32 11.80
CA ALA A 182 -4.74 7.07 11.06
C ALA A 182 -4.50 5.88 12.00
N VAL A 183 -3.70 6.05 13.05
CA VAL A 183 -3.43 5.01 14.05
C VAL A 183 -4.69 4.66 14.83
N LEU A 184 -5.46 5.67 15.29
CA LEU A 184 -6.74 5.46 15.97
C LEU A 184 -7.75 4.75 15.07
N GLY A 185 -7.89 5.19 13.82
CA GLY A 185 -8.75 4.56 12.83
C GLY A 185 -8.34 3.11 12.54
N ALA A 186 -7.03 2.84 12.43
CA ALA A 186 -6.51 1.49 12.23
C ALA A 186 -6.75 0.60 13.47
N TYR A 187 -6.57 1.12 14.67
CA TYR A 187 -6.85 0.40 15.91
C TYR A 187 -8.34 0.03 16.03
N CYS A 188 -9.24 1.00 15.85
CA CYS A 188 -10.69 0.76 15.89
C CYS A 188 -11.15 -0.17 14.75
N GLY A 189 -10.71 0.09 13.52
CA GLY A 189 -11.07 -0.71 12.35
C GLY A 189 -10.57 -2.15 12.42
N SER A 190 -9.35 -2.38 12.94
CA SER A 190 -8.81 -3.73 13.13
C SER A 190 -9.55 -4.53 14.20
N ARG A 191 -10.05 -3.87 15.27
CA ARG A 191 -10.89 -4.50 16.29
C ARG A 191 -12.26 -4.92 15.73
N LEU A 192 -12.90 -4.05 14.95
CA LEU A 192 -14.18 -4.31 14.27
C LEU A 192 -14.05 -5.42 13.20
N GLY A 193 -12.97 -5.43 12.43
CA GLY A 193 -12.71 -6.48 11.44
C GLY A 193 -12.50 -7.85 12.10
N ARG A 194 -11.83 -7.90 13.26
CA ARG A 194 -11.63 -9.13 14.02
C ARG A 194 -12.93 -9.71 14.58
N SER A 195 -13.86 -8.86 15.02
CA SER A 195 -15.13 -9.32 15.59
C SER A 195 -16.15 -9.78 14.54
N LYS A 196 -16.05 -9.32 13.29
CA LYS A 196 -17.03 -9.63 12.21
C LYS A 196 -16.55 -10.64 11.14
N GLY A 197 -15.31 -11.11 11.20
CA GLY A 197 -14.79 -12.17 10.34
C GLY A 197 -14.49 -11.78 8.88
N TYR A 198 -14.05 -12.75 8.07
CA TYR A 198 -13.56 -12.54 6.69
C TYR A 198 -14.58 -11.89 5.75
N GLY A 199 -15.86 -12.22 5.89
CA GLY A 199 -16.93 -11.68 5.03
C GLY A 199 -17.07 -10.16 5.13
N PHE A 200 -17.01 -9.62 6.34
CA PHE A 200 -17.11 -8.17 6.57
C PHE A 200 -15.89 -7.43 6.01
N VAL A 201 -14.68 -7.96 6.22
CA VAL A 201 -13.44 -7.38 5.67
C VAL A 201 -13.48 -7.34 4.15
N ARG A 202 -13.95 -8.42 3.51
CA ARG A 202 -14.06 -8.50 2.05
C ARG A 202 -15.06 -7.48 1.49
N VAL A 203 -16.24 -7.36 2.10
CA VAL A 203 -17.24 -6.37 1.69
C VAL A 203 -16.66 -4.97 1.82
N LEU A 204 -16.15 -4.61 3.01
CA LEU A 204 -15.61 -3.27 3.26
C LEU A 204 -14.50 -2.89 2.29
N PHE A 205 -13.63 -3.85 1.96
CA PHE A 205 -12.57 -3.65 0.99
C PHE A 205 -13.10 -3.39 -0.44
N LEU A 206 -14.11 -4.17 -0.87
CA LEU A 206 -14.74 -4.01 -2.19
C LEU A 206 -15.56 -2.73 -2.30
N THR A 207 -16.34 -2.36 -1.27
CA THR A 207 -17.17 -1.16 -1.30
C THR A 207 -16.33 0.10 -1.19
N VAL A 208 -15.44 0.18 -0.19
CA VAL A 208 -14.62 1.38 0.03
C VAL A 208 -13.58 1.53 -1.08
N GLY A 209 -12.93 0.43 -1.49
CA GLY A 209 -12.01 0.43 -2.62
C GLY A 209 -12.69 0.79 -3.94
N GLY A 210 -13.90 0.27 -4.18
CA GLY A 210 -14.70 0.59 -5.37
C GLY A 210 -15.15 2.06 -5.42
N ILE A 211 -15.68 2.58 -4.32
CA ILE A 211 -16.12 3.98 -4.22
C ILE A 211 -14.94 4.94 -4.42
N LEU A 212 -13.79 4.67 -3.78
CA LEU A 212 -12.58 5.48 -4.00
C LEU A 212 -12.08 5.38 -5.44
N GLY A 213 -12.12 4.18 -6.03
CA GLY A 213 -11.70 3.97 -7.41
C GLY A 213 -12.53 4.78 -8.41
N VAL A 214 -13.85 4.79 -8.21
CA VAL A 214 -14.79 5.58 -9.03
C VAL A 214 -14.58 7.09 -8.81
N LYS A 215 -14.41 7.52 -7.56
CA LYS A 215 -14.23 8.94 -7.24
C LYS A 215 -12.95 9.52 -7.88
N LEU A 216 -11.83 8.79 -7.77
CA LEU A 216 -10.56 9.19 -8.40
C LEU A 216 -10.63 9.14 -9.93
N ALA A 217 -11.33 8.17 -10.52
CA ALA A 217 -11.52 8.08 -11.96
C ALA A 217 -12.37 9.24 -12.52
N LEU A 218 -13.31 9.75 -11.73
CA LEU A 218 -14.17 10.88 -12.09
C LEU A 218 -13.55 12.25 -11.82
N GLY A 219 -12.36 12.32 -11.22
CA GLY A 219 -11.59 13.56 -11.06
C GLY A 219 -12.11 14.52 -9.98
N TRP A 220 -12.84 14.03 -8.98
CA TRP A 220 -13.34 14.79 -7.81
C TRP A 220 -12.55 14.50 -6.53
#